data_AF-A0A840V2F5-F1
#
_entry.id   AF-A0A840V2F5-F1
#
_cell.length_a   1.000
_cell.length_b   1.000
_cell.length_c   1.000
_cell.angle_alpha   90.00
_cell.angle_beta   90.00
_cell.angle_gamma   90.00
#
_symmetry.space_group_name_H-M   'P 1'
#
loop_
_entity.id
_entity.type
_entity.pdbx_description
1 polymer ?
#
loop_
_entity_poly.entity_id
_entity_poly.type
_entity_poly.pdbx_seq_one_letter_code
_entity_poly.pdbx_strand_id
1 'polypeptide(L)' 'MKEKIKCSDEPMGKVRVIRDFLPSPEELALKDETVKVTLSLSKTSVDFFKKEAKKYNTQYQKMIRRLLDEYAAQQ' A
#
# COMPACT_ATOMS: atom_id res chain seq x y z
N MET A 1 -22.10 -12.37 -6.92
CA MET A 1 -21.39 -13.06 -8.02
C MET A 1 -21.08 -12.00 -9.06
N LYS A 2 -19.81 -11.80 -9.45
CA LYS A 2 -19.46 -10.83 -10.49
C LYS A 2 -19.86 -11.40 -11.85
N GLU A 3 -20.56 -10.63 -12.66
CA GLU A 3 -20.96 -11.04 -14.01
C GLU A 3 -19.71 -11.37 -14.83
N LYS A 4 -19.75 -12.50 -15.55
CA LYS A 4 -18.64 -12.90 -16.42
C LYS A 4 -18.61 -11.95 -17.61
N ILE A 5 -17.49 -11.25 -17.78
CA ILE A 5 -17.24 -10.41 -18.95
C ILE A 5 -17.31 -11.34 -20.18
N LYS A 6 -18.31 -11.15 -21.04
CA LYS A 6 -18.40 -11.83 -22.33
C LYS A 6 -17.55 -11.05 -23.31
N CYS A 7 -16.34 -11.55 -23.58
CA CYS A 7 -15.51 -11.01 -24.65
C CYS A 7 -16.09 -11.51 -25.97
N SER A 8 -16.73 -10.64 -26.75
CA SER A 8 -17.01 -10.88 -28.16
C SER A 8 -15.69 -10.79 -28.92
N ASP A 9 -15.39 -11.79 -29.76
CA ASP A 9 -14.24 -11.79 -30.67
C ASP A 9 -14.46 -10.77 -31.80
N GLU A 10 -14.51 -9.49 -31.44
CA GLU A 10 -14.63 -8.39 -32.37
C GLU A 10 -13.32 -8.22 -33.16
N PRO A 11 -13.40 -7.80 -34.44
CA PRO A 11 -12.22 -7.65 -35.27
C PRO A 11 -11.32 -6.55 -34.69
N MET A 12 -10.26 -6.98 -34.02
CA MET A 12 -9.17 -6.12 -33.57
C MET A 12 -8.61 -5.41 -34.81
N GLY A 13 -8.57 -4.07 -34.80
CA GLY A 13 -8.08 -3.27 -35.91
C GLY A 13 -6.60 -3.49 -36.24
N LYS A 14 -5.91 -2.47 -36.79
CA LYS A 14 -4.46 -2.57 -37.03
C LYS A 14 -3.68 -2.62 -35.70
N VAL A 15 -3.41 -3.82 -35.20
CA VAL A 15 -2.61 -4.06 -33.99
C VAL A 15 -1.12 -4.00 -34.32
N ARG A 16 -0.35 -3.32 -33.46
CA ARG A 16 1.11 -3.30 -33.51
C ARG A 16 1.61 -4.17 -32.36
N VAL A 17 2.38 -5.21 -32.68
CA VAL A 17 3.01 -6.06 -31.65
C VAL A 17 4.11 -5.24 -30.98
N ILE A 18 3.93 -4.96 -29.69
CA ILE A 18 4.93 -4.30 -28.84
C ILE A 18 5.56 -5.40 -27.97
N ARG A 19 6.85 -5.30 -27.69
CA ARG A 19 7.52 -6.19 -26.73
C ARG A 19 6.93 -5.96 -25.34
N ASP A 20 6.81 -7.02 -24.55
CA ASP A 20 6.35 -6.88 -23.17
C ASP A 20 7.28 -5.92 -22.42
N PHE A 21 6.69 -4.82 -21.93
CA PHE A 21 7.38 -3.74 -21.21
C PHE A 21 6.86 -3.62 -19.79
N LEU A 22 5.93 -4.49 -19.39
CA LEU A 22 5.37 -4.44 -18.05
C LEU A 22 6.38 -5.07 -17.08
N PRO A 23 6.74 -4.36 -16.00
CA PRO A 23 7.51 -4.95 -14.92
C PRO A 23 6.72 -6.13 -14.33
N SER A 24 7.44 -7.12 -13.81
CA SER A 24 6.80 -8.27 -13.19
C SER A 24 5.90 -7.83 -12.02
N PRO A 25 4.84 -8.58 -11.69
CA PRO A 25 3.99 -8.26 -10.53
C PRO A 25 4.78 -8.10 -9.22
N GLU A 26 5.93 -8.77 -9.11
CA GLU A 26 6.83 -8.67 -7.97
C GLU A 26 7.61 -7.35 -7.95
N GLU A 27 8.05 -6.85 -9.11
CA GLU A 27 8.65 -5.51 -9.26
C GLU A 27 7.65 -4.38 -9.01
N LEU A 28 6.37 -4.63 -9.29
CA LEU A 28 5.28 -3.71 -8.95
C LEU A 28 4.93 -3.72 -7.46
N ALA A 29 5.29 -4.79 -6.74
CA ALA A 29 5.08 -4.89 -5.30
C ALA A 29 6.21 -4.15 -4.59
N LEU A 30 6.04 -2.84 -4.37
CA LEU A 30 6.85 -2.05 -3.44
C LEU A 30 6.74 -2.64 -2.03
N LYS A 31 7.58 -3.64 -1.73
CA LYS A 31 7.70 -4.23 -0.41
C LYS A 31 8.78 -3.47 0.34
N ASP A 32 8.36 -2.52 1.17
CA ASP A 32 9.27 -1.88 2.10
C ASP A 32 9.85 -2.95 3.04
N GLU A 33 11.17 -3.00 3.17
CA GLU A 33 11.84 -3.85 4.15
C GLU A 33 11.45 -3.39 5.55
N THR A 34 10.86 -4.29 6.35
CA THR A 34 10.38 -3.94 7.70
C THR A 34 11.10 -4.76 8.76
N VAL A 35 11.70 -4.06 9.73
CA VAL A 35 12.34 -4.68 10.91
C VAL A 35 11.36 -4.63 12.08
N LYS A 36 11.11 -5.78 12.71
CA LYS A 36 10.27 -5.86 13.90
C LYS A 36 11.07 -5.47 15.13
N VAL A 37 10.57 -4.48 15.86
CA VAL A 37 11.15 -4.03 17.14
C VAL A 37 10.08 -4.05 18.23
N THR A 38 10.51 -4.24 19.49
CA THR A 38 9.65 -4.10 20.67
C THR A 38 9.98 -2.78 21.34
N LEU A 39 9.01 -1.86 21.37
CA LEU A 39 9.15 -0.54 21.97
C LEU A 39 7.98 -0.27 22.92
N SER A 40 8.28 0.21 24.13
CA SER A 40 7.26 0.68 25.07
C SER A 40 6.86 2.12 24.73
N LEU A 41 5.57 2.34 24.48
CA LEU A 41 5.00 3.67 24.25
C LEU A 41 4.15 4.10 25.44
N SER A 42 4.04 5.40 25.65
CA SER A 42 3.15 5.94 26.69
C SER A 42 1.68 5.65 26.35
N LYS A 43 0.85 5.45 27.39
CA LYS A 43 -0.59 5.23 27.20
C LYS A 43 -1.26 6.38 26.46
N THR A 44 -0.89 7.62 26.80
CA THR A 44 -1.43 8.84 26.20
C THR A 44 -1.12 8.93 24.70
N SER A 45 0.11 8.58 24.29
CA SER A 45 0.48 8.52 22.87
C SER A 45 -0.35 7.47 22.11
N VAL A 46 -0.50 6.27 22.67
CA VAL A 46 -1.27 5.19 22.02
C VAL A 46 -2.75 5.57 21.88
N ASP A 47 -3.33 6.18 22.91
CA ASP A 47 -4.73 6.60 22.90
C ASP A 47 -4.99 7.72 21.87
N PHE A 48 -4.04 8.65 21.71
CA PHE A 48 -4.08 9.66 20.64
C PHE A 48 -4.14 9.00 19.25
N PHE A 49 -3.21 8.09 18.93
CA PHE A 49 -3.19 7.45 17.61
C PHE A 49 -4.42 6.57 17.37
N LYS A 50 -4.95 5.90 18.41
CA LYS A 50 -6.21 5.15 18.28
C LYS A 50 -7.39 6.04 17.93
N LYS A 51 -7.47 7.25 18.50
CA LYS A 51 -8.52 8.22 18.20
C LYS A 51 -8.43 8.72 16.77
N GLU A 52 -7.25 9.14 16.34
CA GLU A 52 -7.04 9.63 14.96
C GLU A 52 -7.24 8.51 13.92
N ALA A 53 -6.78 7.28 14.22
CA ALA A 53 -6.96 6.13 13.34
C ALA A 53 -8.44 5.83 13.05
N LYS A 54 -9.32 5.98 14.06
CA LYS A 54 -10.78 5.86 13.87
C LYS A 54 -11.32 6.95 12.95
N LYS A 55 -10.82 8.19 13.07
CA LYS A 55 -11.25 9.33 12.24
C LYS A 55 -10.92 9.13 10.77
N TYR A 56 -9.74 8.57 10.47
CA TYR A 56 -9.26 8.38 9.09
C TYR A 56 -9.44 6.94 8.56
N ASN A 57 -10.20 6.10 9.26
CA ASN A 57 -10.44 4.69 8.92
C ASN A 57 -9.15 3.92 8.57
N THR A 58 -8.14 4.03 9.44
CA THR A 58 -6.82 3.42 9.26
C THR A 58 -6.38 2.67 10.51
N GLN A 59 -5.23 2.00 10.44
CA GLN A 59 -4.60 1.32 11.58
C GLN A 59 -3.67 2.29 12.31
N TYR A 60 -3.82 2.42 13.63
CA TYR A 60 -2.98 3.32 14.44
C TYR A 60 -1.48 2.99 14.32
N GLN A 61 -1.12 1.72 14.12
CA GLN A 61 0.26 1.28 13.89
C GLN A 61 0.87 1.89 12.63
N LYS A 62 0.06 2.09 11.56
CA LYS A 62 0.54 2.72 10.32
C LYS A 62 0.87 4.19 10.56
N MET A 63 0.08 4.88 11.40
CA MET A 63 0.35 6.27 11.76
C MET A 63 1.64 6.39 12.57
N ILE A 64 1.86 5.50 13.53
CA ILE A 64 3.11 5.45 14.32
C ILE A 64 4.31 5.18 13.41
N ARG A 65 4.20 4.20 12.49
CA ARG A 65 5.27 3.90 11.53
C ARG A 65 5.62 5.12 10.68
N ARG A 66 4.62 5.76 10.06
CA ARG A 66 4.82 6.96 9.24
C ARG A 66 5.48 8.10 10.02
N LEU A 67 5.09 8.31 11.27
CA LEU A 67 5.73 9.33 12.10
C LEU A 67 7.22 9.06 12.31
N LEU A 68 7.60 7.80 12.55
CA LEU A 68 9.01 7.41 12.72
C LEU A 68 9.78 7.55 11.40
N ASP A 69 9.18 7.14 10.29
CA ASP A 69 9.79 7.27 8.96
C ASP A 69 10.05 8.75 8.62
N GLU A 70 9.06 9.63 8.83
CA GLU A 70 9.19 11.08 8.60
C GLU A 70 10.24 11.72 9.52
N TYR A 71 10.27 11.33 10.79
CA TYR A 71 11.28 11.83 11.73
C TYR A 71 12.70 11.41 11.32
N ALA A 72 12.87 10.16 10.87
CA ALA A 72 14.17 9.65 10.41
C ALA A 72 14.61 10.30 9.09
N ALA A 73 13.67 10.61 8.18
CA ALA A 73 13.97 11.27 6.91
C ALA A 73 14.37 12.76 7.05
N GLN A 74 14.09 13.38 8.19
CA GLN A 74 14.46 14.76 8.49
C GLN A 74 15.86 14.90 9.12
N GLN A 75 16.55 13.79 9.37
CA GLN A 75 17.95 13.74 9.82
C GLN A 75 18.88 13.46 8.64
#